data_AF-A0A9D2DKU1-F1
#
_entry.id   AF-A0A9D2DKU1-F1
#
_cell.length_a   1.000
_cell.length_b   1.000
_cell.length_c   1.000
_cell.angle_alpha   90.00
_cell.angle_beta   90.00
_cell.angle_gamma   90.00
#
_symmetry.space_group_name_H-M   'P 1'
#
loop_
_entity.id
_entity.type
_entity.pdbx_description
1 polymer ?
#
loop_
_entity_poly.entity_id
_entity_poly.type
_entity_poly.pdbx_seq_one_letter_code
_entity_poly.pdbx_strand_id
1 'polypeptide(L)'
;DQLEKNRELATRDMLDALVVEAYESVARTPELLPVLKENGVVDSGAFGFAVFMEAFVNAATGKAGELTDFKTTVDAKADVSAKVQIELNDDWEGSEFRYCNEFLFKAEKDFDVDASLAHLATLGDCELIVGAYPDFKVHVHSNEPNRVLEYMLQFGQVYEVFIHNMDMESHDRTAKIAADQMAEGEKSAEPRKALGFVAVAAGSGEEEILRSLGVDVVVSGGQTMNPSTADILEAIEAANADNVIVLPGNGNIRMAAEAAATACESSKVAVVPTKTVLQGFSAMFAVDPDASLEDNAEAMTEAIQGVRGGEVTTAVRDSQAADGTPIHDGDVMGIQDDSIDVVGSDVAQVTLELIAKMQDEEEGDSLTILAGQDMDDEAFEALVAAIEEAQPDLEVDPHRGEQPLYPVIFSIE
;
A
#
# COMPACT_ATOMS: atom_id res chain seq x y z
N ASP A 1 8.12 24.63 24.07
CA ASP A 1 8.54 25.66 25.06
C ASP A 1 8.66 27.10 24.56
N GLN A 2 9.42 27.42 23.51
CA GLN A 2 9.51 28.81 23.02
C GLN A 2 8.25 29.26 22.24
N LEU A 3 7.67 28.36 21.43
CA LEU A 3 6.45 28.61 20.64
C LEU A 3 5.21 28.81 21.53
N GLU A 4 5.09 28.07 22.64
CA GLU A 4 3.96 28.21 23.58
C GLU A 4 3.97 29.53 24.38
N LYS A 5 5.12 30.19 24.49
CA LYS A 5 5.29 31.44 25.25
C LYS A 5 4.94 32.69 24.43
N ASN A 6 4.85 32.60 23.10
CA ASN A 6 4.50 33.70 22.20
C ASN A 6 3.19 33.41 21.47
N ARG A 7 2.06 33.87 22.04
CA ARG A 7 0.71 33.70 21.48
C ARG A 7 0.40 34.55 20.23
N GLU A 8 1.38 35.28 19.70
CA GLU A 8 1.26 36.15 18.52
C GLU A 8 2.45 35.94 17.56
N LEU A 9 2.82 34.69 17.27
CA LEU A 9 3.75 34.40 16.16
C LEU A 9 3.00 34.56 14.84
N ALA A 10 3.57 35.32 13.91
CA ALA A 10 3.02 35.38 12.57
C ALA A 10 3.15 33.99 11.91
N THR A 11 2.21 33.62 11.04
CA THR A 11 2.19 32.31 10.36
C THR A 11 3.53 31.96 9.73
N ARG A 12 4.21 32.94 9.14
CA ARG A 12 5.54 32.76 8.54
C ARG A 12 6.61 32.38 9.56
N ASP A 13 6.63 33.05 10.72
CA ASP A 13 7.60 32.77 11.78
C ASP A 13 7.37 31.38 12.40
N MET A 14 6.12 30.91 12.44
CA MET A 14 5.78 29.56 12.87
C MET A 14 6.27 28.50 11.88
N LEU A 15 6.12 28.75 10.58
CA LEU A 15 6.60 27.84 9.54
C LEU A 15 8.14 27.76 9.53
N ASP A 16 8.83 28.90 9.65
CA ASP A 16 10.29 28.93 9.75
C ASP A 16 10.79 28.17 11.01
N ALA A 17 10.11 28.34 12.15
CA ALA A 17 10.45 27.62 13.38
C ALA A 17 10.21 26.11 13.29
N LEU A 18 9.23 25.68 12.49
CA LEU A 18 8.94 24.27 12.27
C LEU A 18 10.09 23.58 11.52
N VAL A 19 10.63 24.22 10.49
CA VAL A 19 11.78 23.69 9.72
C VAL A 19 12.99 23.52 10.64
N VAL A 20 13.26 24.52 11.48
CA VAL A 20 14.36 24.46 12.46
C VAL A 20 14.17 23.28 13.42
N GLU A 21 12.99 23.12 14.01
CA GLU A 21 12.72 22.03 14.96
C GLU A 21 12.79 20.66 14.28
N ALA A 22 12.37 20.54 13.01
CA ALA A 22 12.48 19.28 12.25
C ALA A 22 13.94 18.84 12.12
N TYR A 23 14.83 19.76 11.72
CA TYR A 23 16.26 19.49 11.63
C TYR A 23 16.94 19.25 12.99
N GLU A 24 16.55 19.98 14.03
CA GLU A 24 17.03 19.71 15.39
C GLU A 24 16.56 18.34 15.91
N SER A 25 15.36 17.90 15.53
CA SER A 25 14.86 16.56 15.85
C SER A 25 15.68 15.47 15.17
N VAL A 26 16.03 15.67 13.89
CA VAL A 26 16.95 14.79 13.16
C VAL A 26 18.30 14.70 13.87
N ALA A 27 18.86 15.84 14.32
CA ALA A 27 20.12 15.86 15.06
C ALA A 27 20.08 15.10 16.40
N ARG A 28 18.90 14.96 17.01
CA ARG A 28 18.68 14.20 18.25
C ARG A 28 18.42 12.71 18.02
N THR A 29 18.22 12.26 16.79
CA THR A 29 17.98 10.83 16.50
C THR A 29 19.06 9.87 17.05
N PRO A 30 20.36 10.24 17.12
CA PRO A 30 21.38 9.41 17.78
C PRO A 30 21.20 9.31 19.31
N GLU A 31 20.48 10.23 19.95
CA GLU A 31 20.14 10.16 21.38
C GLU A 31 18.92 9.26 21.64
N LEU A 32 18.09 9.04 20.62
CA LEU A 32 16.87 8.23 20.69
C LEU A 32 17.11 6.77 20.30
N LEU A 33 18.04 6.52 19.38
CA LEU A 33 18.33 5.18 18.83
C LEU A 33 19.83 4.84 18.96
N PRO A 34 20.19 3.80 19.75
CA PRO A 34 21.58 3.41 19.97
C PRO A 34 22.37 3.08 18.70
N VAL A 35 21.73 2.46 17.70
CA VAL A 35 22.36 2.05 16.44
C VAL A 35 22.85 3.26 15.64
N LEU A 36 22.09 4.36 15.63
CA LEU A 36 22.48 5.60 14.94
C LEU A 36 23.70 6.25 15.61
N LYS A 37 23.73 6.21 16.95
CA LYS A 37 24.86 6.69 17.76
C LYS A 37 26.15 5.95 17.50
N GLU A 38 26.07 4.62 17.40
CA GLU A 38 27.24 3.76 17.14
C GLU A 38 27.84 4.02 15.76
N ASN A 39 27.00 4.33 14.77
CA ASN A 39 27.41 4.58 13.40
C ASN A 39 27.70 6.07 13.10
N GLY A 40 27.45 6.97 14.04
CA GLY A 40 27.70 8.41 13.88
C GLY A 40 26.84 9.08 12.81
N VAL A 41 25.67 8.50 12.52
CA VAL A 41 24.73 8.97 11.49
C VAL A 41 23.39 9.35 12.11
N VAL A 42 22.61 10.17 11.41
CA VAL A 42 21.22 10.48 11.76
C VAL A 42 20.25 9.54 11.05
N ASP A 43 19.00 9.51 11.50
CA ASP A 43 17.94 8.75 10.84
C ASP A 43 17.63 9.34 9.46
N SER A 44 17.77 8.54 8.40
CA SER A 44 17.58 8.98 7.02
C SER A 44 16.11 9.26 6.69
N GLY A 45 15.17 8.56 7.32
CA GLY A 45 13.73 8.81 7.16
C GLY A 45 13.31 10.12 7.81
N ALA A 46 13.78 10.38 9.04
CA ALA A 46 13.57 11.66 9.71
C ALA A 46 14.20 12.82 8.94
N PHE A 47 15.38 12.61 8.36
CA PHE A 47 16.05 13.61 7.52
C PHE A 47 15.25 13.90 6.24
N GLY A 48 14.77 12.88 5.53
CA GLY A 48 13.89 13.07 4.37
C GLY A 48 12.61 13.83 4.71
N PHE A 49 12.01 13.57 5.88
CA PHE A 49 10.85 14.32 6.35
C PHE A 49 11.18 15.78 6.67
N ALA A 50 12.34 16.08 7.27
CA ALA A 50 12.78 17.46 7.51
C ALA A 50 12.98 18.25 6.21
N VAL A 51 13.58 17.62 5.19
CA VAL A 51 13.73 18.20 3.83
C VAL A 51 12.37 18.48 3.19
N PHE A 52 11.41 17.56 3.32
CA PHE A 52 10.04 17.77 2.85
C PHE A 52 9.37 18.98 3.53
N MET A 53 9.50 19.10 4.86
CA MET A 53 8.95 20.24 5.59
C MET A 53 9.60 21.57 5.17
N GLU A 54 10.91 21.60 4.94
CA GLU A 54 11.60 22.78 4.40
C GLU A 54 11.09 23.14 3.00
N ALA A 55 10.97 22.17 2.10
CA ALA A 55 10.45 22.39 0.76
C ALA A 55 9.01 22.92 0.78
N PHE A 56 8.15 22.37 1.66
CA PHE A 56 6.78 22.84 1.86
C PHE A 56 6.74 24.30 2.34
N VAL A 57 7.55 24.66 3.34
CA VAL A 57 7.61 26.03 3.87
C VAL A 57 8.17 27.01 2.84
N ASN A 58 9.17 26.61 2.07
CA ASN A 58 9.72 27.42 0.99
C ASN A 58 8.71 27.64 -0.13
N ALA A 59 7.95 26.62 -0.52
CA ALA A 59 6.87 26.77 -1.48
C ALA A 59 5.77 27.71 -0.95
N ALA A 60 5.33 27.52 0.30
CA ALA A 60 4.29 28.33 0.93
C ALA A 60 4.71 29.80 1.15
N THR A 61 6.02 30.07 1.29
CA THR A 61 6.55 31.42 1.52
C THR A 61 7.14 32.08 0.26
N GLY A 62 7.05 31.42 -0.89
CA GLY A 62 7.52 31.95 -2.18
C GLY A 62 9.05 31.91 -2.37
N LYS A 63 9.75 31.03 -1.66
CA LYS A 63 11.20 30.76 -1.74
C LYS A 63 11.52 29.40 -2.38
N ALA A 64 10.65 28.89 -3.25
CA ALA A 64 10.82 27.57 -3.86
C ALA A 64 12.23 27.44 -4.50
N GLY A 65 12.98 26.41 -4.12
CA GLY A 65 14.33 26.12 -4.62
C GLY A 65 15.50 26.46 -3.69
N GLU A 66 15.27 27.02 -2.50
CA GLU A 66 16.33 27.27 -1.50
C GLU A 66 16.31 26.19 -0.40
N LEU A 67 17.17 25.16 -0.47
CA LEU A 67 17.36 24.20 0.63
C LEU A 67 18.59 24.57 1.46
N THR A 68 18.55 24.35 2.77
CA THR A 68 19.72 24.48 3.63
C THR A 68 20.58 23.23 3.59
N ASP A 69 21.90 23.42 3.45
CA ASP A 69 22.90 22.34 3.56
C ASP A 69 23.01 21.86 5.01
N PHE A 70 22.07 21.00 5.42
CA PHE A 70 22.08 20.38 6.73
C PHE A 70 23.08 19.22 6.75
N LYS A 71 24.09 19.33 7.63
CA LYS A 71 25.11 18.28 7.80
C LYS A 71 24.51 17.07 8.54
N THR A 72 24.54 15.91 7.90
CA THR A 72 24.03 14.64 8.43
C THR A 72 24.97 13.98 9.48
N THR A 73 26.12 14.59 9.75
CA THR A 73 27.13 14.10 10.71
C THR A 73 27.24 15.03 11.92
N VAL A 74 27.12 14.47 13.13
CA VAL A 74 27.36 15.17 14.41
C VAL A 74 28.88 15.23 14.69
N ASP A 75 29.49 16.41 14.52
CA ASP A 75 30.94 16.63 14.40
C ASP A 75 31.86 16.03 15.50
N ALA A 76 32.95 15.39 15.06
CA ALA A 76 34.24 15.38 15.78
C ALA A 76 35.43 15.48 14.80
N LYS A 77 36.04 16.68 14.75
CA LYS A 77 37.35 17.04 14.15
C LYS A 77 37.52 16.90 12.64
N ALA A 78 37.53 18.07 11.99
CA ALA A 78 38.46 18.52 10.95
C ALA A 78 39.37 17.44 10.32
N ASP A 79 38.94 16.86 9.19
CA ASP A 79 39.67 16.77 7.91
C ASP A 79 38.97 15.79 6.95
N VAL A 80 37.76 16.09 6.47
CA VAL A 80 37.24 15.50 5.22
C VAL A 80 36.24 16.49 4.61
N SER A 81 36.70 17.67 4.18
CA SER A 81 35.88 18.63 3.42
C SER A 81 35.81 18.30 1.92
N ALA A 82 36.02 17.05 1.54
CA ALA A 82 35.84 16.59 0.16
C ALA A 82 35.25 15.18 0.21
N LYS A 83 34.13 14.96 -0.50
CA LYS A 83 33.49 13.66 -0.79
C LYS A 83 32.26 13.23 0.03
N VAL A 84 31.41 14.18 0.41
CA VAL A 84 29.96 13.90 0.41
C VAL A 84 29.26 15.09 -0.23
N GLN A 85 29.44 15.21 -1.54
CA GLN A 85 28.36 15.76 -2.36
C GLN A 85 27.38 14.61 -2.52
N ILE A 86 26.25 14.66 -1.82
CA ILE A 86 25.06 13.99 -2.34
C ILE A 86 24.66 14.86 -3.52
N GLU A 87 25.30 14.64 -4.67
CA GLU A 87 24.69 15.02 -5.93
C GLU A 87 23.47 14.11 -6.08
N LEU A 88 22.28 14.70 -5.94
CA LEU A 88 21.08 14.16 -6.57
C LEU A 88 21.36 14.15 -8.07
N ASN A 89 21.95 13.06 -8.56
CA ASN A 89 22.08 12.83 -9.98
C ASN A 89 20.79 12.19 -10.45
N ASP A 90 19.81 13.02 -10.81
CA ASP A 90 18.55 12.62 -11.46
C ASP A 90 18.75 12.31 -12.97
N ASP A 91 19.97 12.03 -13.43
CA ASP A 91 20.28 11.76 -14.84
C ASP A 91 20.07 10.28 -15.23
N TRP A 92 18.86 9.77 -15.00
CA TRP A 92 18.40 8.54 -15.67
C TRP A 92 18.10 8.80 -17.16
N GLU A 93 17.92 10.07 -17.55
CA GLU A 93 17.84 10.51 -18.94
C GLU A 93 19.14 11.23 -19.36
N GLY A 94 20.14 10.47 -19.80
CA GLY A 94 21.35 11.10 -20.35
C GLY A 94 22.59 10.22 -20.52
N SER A 95 22.66 9.05 -19.90
CA SER A 95 23.82 8.16 -20.03
C SER A 95 23.92 7.58 -21.46
N GLU A 96 25.11 7.64 -22.07
CA GLU A 96 25.41 6.99 -23.36
C GLU A 96 25.62 5.47 -23.21
N PHE A 97 25.55 4.93 -21.98
CA PHE A 97 25.81 3.53 -21.66
C PHE A 97 24.52 2.75 -21.41
N ARG A 98 24.50 1.49 -21.84
CA ARG A 98 23.30 0.64 -21.84
C ARG A 98 23.02 -0.05 -20.52
N TYR A 99 24.04 -0.43 -19.76
CA TYR A 99 23.84 -1.23 -18.55
C TYR A 99 24.21 -0.48 -17.29
N CYS A 100 23.29 -0.43 -16.34
CA CYS A 100 23.58 -0.07 -14.96
C CYS A 100 24.10 -1.31 -14.22
N ASN A 101 25.29 -1.21 -13.64
CA ASN A 101 25.93 -2.28 -12.88
C ASN A 101 25.93 -1.89 -11.40
N GLU A 102 25.11 -2.55 -10.61
CA GLU A 102 25.03 -2.40 -9.16
C GLU A 102 25.43 -3.70 -8.47
N PHE A 103 26.33 -3.63 -7.49
CA PHE A 103 26.68 -4.81 -6.70
C PHE A 103 27.30 -4.43 -5.36
N LEU A 104 27.26 -5.39 -4.45
CA LEU A 104 28.02 -5.33 -3.22
C LEU A 104 29.41 -5.96 -3.42
N PHE A 105 30.40 -5.35 -2.79
CA PHE A 105 31.81 -5.71 -2.93
C PHE A 105 32.47 -5.78 -1.57
N LYS A 106 33.19 -6.88 -1.34
CA LYS A 106 33.97 -7.11 -0.13
C LYS A 106 35.44 -7.22 -0.48
N ALA A 107 36.20 -6.19 -0.10
CA ALA A 107 37.64 -6.14 -0.30
C ALA A 107 38.35 -7.21 0.55
N GLU A 108 39.25 -7.97 -0.06
CA GLU A 108 40.13 -8.95 0.61
C GLU A 108 41.59 -8.49 0.64
N LYS A 109 41.90 -7.40 -0.06
CA LYS A 109 43.22 -6.77 -0.18
C LYS A 109 43.09 -5.26 0.04
N ASP A 110 44.23 -4.57 0.12
CA ASP A 110 44.25 -3.10 0.10
C ASP A 110 43.46 -2.58 -1.10
N PHE A 111 42.42 -1.81 -0.82
CA PHE A 111 41.48 -1.30 -1.81
C PHE A 111 41.48 0.22 -1.77
N ASP A 112 42.02 0.83 -2.82
CA ASP A 112 42.02 2.27 -3.01
C ASP A 112 40.75 2.68 -3.75
N VAL A 113 39.83 3.30 -3.03
CA VAL A 113 38.53 3.75 -3.54
C VAL A 113 38.73 4.79 -4.64
N ASP A 114 39.69 5.69 -4.50
CA ASP A 114 39.89 6.80 -5.42
C ASP A 114 40.50 6.33 -6.74
N ALA A 115 41.48 5.44 -6.65
CA ALA A 115 42.04 4.79 -7.84
C ALA A 115 41.01 3.93 -8.56
N SER A 116 40.11 3.27 -7.81
CA SER A 116 39.05 2.43 -8.37
C SER A 116 37.95 3.25 -9.03
N LEU A 117 37.50 4.34 -8.42
CA LEU A 117 36.59 5.30 -9.06
C LEU A 117 37.20 5.83 -10.36
N ALA A 118 38.46 6.28 -10.32
CA ALA A 118 39.14 6.78 -11.52
C ALA A 118 39.26 5.73 -12.64
N HIS A 119 39.36 4.43 -12.28
CA HIS A 119 39.35 3.36 -13.27
C HIS A 119 37.94 3.11 -13.83
N LEU A 120 36.93 3.04 -12.98
CA LEU A 120 35.53 2.83 -13.39
C LEU A 120 35.02 3.96 -14.30
N ALA A 121 35.45 5.20 -14.04
CA ALA A 121 35.20 6.36 -14.91
C ALA A 121 35.79 6.19 -16.34
N THR A 122 36.73 5.27 -16.57
CA THR A 122 37.23 4.95 -17.92
C THR A 122 36.39 3.89 -18.64
N LEU A 123 35.57 3.15 -17.89
CA LEU A 123 34.71 2.07 -18.39
C LEU A 123 33.26 2.52 -18.60
N GLY A 124 32.91 3.70 -18.10
CA GLY A 124 31.53 4.11 -17.92
C GLY A 124 31.36 5.54 -17.41
N ASP A 125 30.13 5.88 -17.07
CA ASP A 125 29.77 7.09 -16.32
C ASP A 125 29.02 6.74 -15.02
N CYS A 126 28.72 7.78 -14.24
CA CYS A 126 27.99 7.67 -12.97
C CYS A 126 28.62 6.68 -11.99
N GLU A 127 29.96 6.62 -11.94
CA GLU A 127 30.65 5.71 -11.04
C GLU A 127 30.51 6.15 -9.58
N LEU A 128 30.03 5.24 -8.74
CA LEU A 128 29.88 5.45 -7.31
C LEU A 128 30.44 4.24 -6.57
N ILE A 129 31.26 4.50 -5.56
CA ILE A 129 31.71 3.51 -4.59
C ILE A 129 31.45 4.11 -3.21
N VAL A 130 30.48 3.55 -2.50
CA VAL A 130 30.06 4.01 -1.17
C VAL A 130 30.17 2.88 -0.16
N GLY A 131 30.72 3.18 1.01
CA GLY A 131 30.98 2.19 2.05
C GLY A 131 32.32 2.42 2.73
N ALA A 132 32.72 1.47 3.56
CA ALA A 132 33.96 1.51 4.30
C ALA A 132 34.58 0.11 4.34
N TYR A 133 35.92 0.06 4.31
CA TYR A 133 36.63 -1.22 4.28
C TYR A 133 36.14 -2.17 5.40
N PRO A 134 35.82 -3.44 5.07
CA PRO A 134 36.00 -4.09 3.77
C PRO A 134 34.78 -4.03 2.83
N ASP A 135 33.65 -3.47 3.24
CA ASP A 135 32.36 -3.61 2.54
C ASP A 135 31.95 -2.32 1.79
N PHE A 136 31.65 -2.45 0.50
CA PHE A 136 31.32 -1.35 -0.40
C PHE A 136 30.11 -1.70 -1.26
N LYS A 137 29.28 -0.72 -1.60
CA LYS A 137 28.32 -0.77 -2.71
C LYS A 137 28.94 -0.03 -3.90
N VAL A 138 28.89 -0.65 -5.07
CA VAL A 138 29.43 -0.11 -6.31
C VAL A 138 28.29 0.07 -7.31
N HIS A 139 28.28 1.20 -8.00
CA HIS A 139 27.39 1.54 -9.11
C HIS A 139 28.22 2.09 -10.26
N VAL A 140 27.97 1.64 -11.49
CA VAL A 140 28.57 2.25 -12.69
C VAL A 140 27.72 1.92 -13.92
N HIS A 141 27.48 2.91 -14.77
CA HIS A 141 26.86 2.68 -16.07
C HIS A 141 27.94 2.32 -17.09
N SER A 142 27.83 1.16 -17.75
CA SER A 142 28.81 0.71 -18.73
C SER A 142 28.17 -0.13 -19.84
N ASN A 143 28.81 -0.16 -21.01
CA ASN A 143 28.46 -1.10 -22.08
C ASN A 143 29.18 -2.44 -21.93
N GLU A 144 30.14 -2.54 -21.00
CA GLU A 144 30.95 -3.73 -20.75
C GLU A 144 30.90 -4.16 -19.26
N PRO A 145 29.73 -4.63 -18.74
CA PRO A 145 29.60 -5.16 -17.37
C PRO A 145 30.70 -6.14 -16.96
N ASN A 146 31.15 -6.96 -17.91
CA ASN A 146 32.20 -7.94 -17.70
C ASN A 146 33.52 -7.30 -17.25
N ARG A 147 33.88 -6.11 -17.76
CA ARG A 147 35.14 -5.45 -17.42
C ARG A 147 35.08 -4.78 -16.05
N VAL A 148 33.91 -4.25 -15.68
CA VAL A 148 33.65 -3.70 -14.36
C VAL A 148 33.82 -4.79 -13.29
N LEU A 149 33.16 -5.93 -13.49
CA LEU A 149 33.26 -7.06 -12.56
C LEU A 149 34.68 -7.64 -12.53
N GLU A 150 35.32 -7.80 -13.69
CA GLU A 150 36.71 -8.30 -13.79
C GLU A 150 37.68 -7.43 -13.00
N TYR A 151 37.54 -6.10 -13.07
CA TYR A 151 38.37 -5.17 -12.31
C TYR A 151 38.18 -5.35 -10.81
N MET A 152 36.94 -5.39 -10.33
CA MET A 152 36.65 -5.50 -8.90
C MET A 152 37.09 -6.84 -8.30
N LEU A 153 36.98 -7.93 -9.06
CA LEU A 153 37.44 -9.28 -8.65
C LEU A 153 38.96 -9.38 -8.41
N GLN A 154 39.75 -8.40 -8.84
CA GLN A 154 41.19 -8.37 -8.53
C GLN A 154 41.46 -8.07 -7.05
N PHE A 155 40.53 -7.37 -6.38
CA PHE A 155 40.66 -6.81 -5.05
C PHE A 155 39.84 -7.56 -3.98
N GLY A 156 38.86 -8.37 -4.37
CA GLY A 156 38.03 -9.11 -3.43
C GLY A 156 36.85 -9.84 -4.07
N GLN A 157 35.77 -10.00 -3.29
CA GLN A 157 34.58 -10.75 -3.68
C GLN A 157 33.44 -9.81 -4.07
N VAL A 158 32.73 -10.15 -5.14
CA VAL A 158 31.53 -9.46 -5.59
C VAL A 158 30.31 -10.32 -5.28
N TYR A 159 29.24 -9.73 -4.74
CA TYR A 159 28.01 -10.42 -4.37
C TYR A 159 26.80 -9.50 -4.58
N GLU A 160 25.60 -10.08 -4.66
CA GLU A 160 24.35 -9.36 -4.95
C GLU A 160 24.46 -8.47 -6.20
N VAL A 161 24.73 -9.11 -7.34
CA VAL A 161 24.97 -8.42 -8.62
C VAL A 161 23.67 -8.19 -9.36
N PHE A 162 23.41 -6.91 -9.66
CA PHE A 162 22.30 -6.42 -10.43
C PHE A 162 22.84 -5.72 -11.68
N ILE A 163 22.53 -6.26 -12.86
CA ILE A 163 22.89 -5.65 -14.14
C ILE A 163 21.58 -5.35 -14.87
N HIS A 164 21.22 -4.08 -14.91
CA HIS A 164 19.98 -3.61 -15.53
C HIS A 164 20.25 -3.02 -16.91
N ASN A 165 19.51 -3.43 -17.92
CA ASN A 165 19.55 -2.81 -19.23
C ASN A 165 18.66 -1.56 -19.19
N MET A 166 19.28 -0.39 -19.09
CA MET A 166 18.58 0.89 -18.96
C MET A 166 17.77 1.23 -20.21
N ASP A 167 18.19 0.80 -21.41
CA ASP A 167 17.40 0.99 -22.65
C ASP A 167 16.08 0.21 -22.56
N MET A 168 16.13 -1.04 -22.07
CA MET A 168 14.94 -1.88 -21.91
C MET A 168 14.08 -1.43 -20.74
N GLU A 169 14.69 -1.00 -19.63
CA GLU A 169 13.96 -0.47 -18.49
C GLU A 169 13.28 0.87 -18.84
N SER A 170 13.96 1.73 -19.61
CA SER A 170 13.37 2.94 -20.17
C SER A 170 12.26 2.60 -21.18
N HIS A 171 12.44 1.61 -22.05
CA HIS A 171 11.39 1.16 -22.95
C HIS A 171 10.20 0.52 -22.24
N ASP A 172 10.40 -0.27 -21.19
CA ASP A 172 9.33 -0.87 -20.39
C ASP A 172 8.62 0.17 -19.53
N ARG A 173 9.35 1.16 -18.98
CA ARG A 173 8.76 2.33 -18.32
C ARG A 173 8.02 3.21 -19.31
N THR A 174 8.57 3.46 -20.50
CA THR A 174 7.92 4.26 -21.55
C THR A 174 6.74 3.49 -22.15
N ALA A 175 6.77 2.17 -22.23
CA ALA A 175 5.65 1.35 -22.65
C ALA A 175 4.56 1.27 -21.58
N LYS A 176 4.92 1.24 -20.29
CA LYS A 176 3.97 1.39 -19.18
C LYS A 176 3.38 2.80 -19.14
N ILE A 177 4.20 3.84 -19.17
CA ILE A 177 3.78 5.25 -19.25
C ILE A 177 2.99 5.51 -20.53
N ALA A 178 3.34 4.92 -21.67
CA ALA A 178 2.56 5.05 -22.90
C ALA A 178 1.29 4.20 -22.86
N ALA A 179 1.25 3.06 -22.18
CA ALA A 179 0.03 2.32 -21.92
C ALA A 179 -0.88 3.06 -20.92
N ASP A 180 -0.30 3.72 -19.92
CA ASP A 180 -0.97 4.56 -18.93
C ASP A 180 -1.47 5.86 -19.57
N GLN A 181 -0.67 6.51 -20.43
CA GLN A 181 -1.05 7.72 -21.20
C GLN A 181 -1.98 7.41 -22.37
N MET A 182 -1.91 6.22 -22.99
CA MET A 182 -2.91 5.77 -23.95
C MET A 182 -4.21 5.38 -23.22
N ALA A 183 -4.14 4.82 -22.01
CA ALA A 183 -5.31 4.57 -21.17
C ALA A 183 -5.96 5.86 -20.64
N GLU A 184 -5.17 6.88 -20.26
CA GLU A 184 -5.65 8.22 -19.86
C GLU A 184 -6.16 9.03 -21.08
N GLY A 185 -5.48 8.90 -22.22
CA GLY A 185 -5.86 9.54 -23.48
C GLY A 185 -7.13 8.95 -24.11
N GLU A 186 -7.41 7.66 -23.90
CA GLU A 186 -8.65 7.02 -24.34
C GLU A 186 -9.80 7.17 -23.32
N LYS A 187 -9.52 7.16 -22.01
CA LYS A 187 -10.56 7.42 -20.97
C LYS A 187 -11.08 8.85 -20.95
N SER A 188 -10.28 9.83 -21.38
CA SER A 188 -10.72 11.24 -21.48
C SER A 188 -11.66 11.54 -22.65
N ALA A 189 -11.88 10.57 -23.57
CA ALA A 189 -12.80 10.70 -24.69
C ALA A 189 -14.16 10.04 -24.47
N GLU A 190 -14.32 9.21 -23.43
CA GLU A 190 -15.63 8.65 -23.09
C GLU A 190 -16.50 9.70 -22.40
N PRO A 191 -17.76 9.86 -22.83
CA PRO A 191 -18.67 10.79 -22.19
C PRO A 191 -18.82 10.39 -20.72
N ARG A 192 -18.75 11.38 -19.83
CA ARG A 192 -18.98 11.19 -18.40
C ARG A 192 -20.29 10.44 -18.17
N LYS A 193 -20.25 9.45 -17.28
CA LYS A 193 -21.43 8.73 -16.83
C LYS A 193 -22.24 9.60 -15.87
N ALA A 194 -23.54 9.38 -15.81
CA ALA A 194 -24.40 10.06 -14.84
C ALA A 194 -24.13 9.58 -13.40
N LEU A 195 -23.84 8.28 -13.25
CA LEU A 195 -23.54 7.60 -11.99
C LEU A 195 -22.38 6.63 -12.21
N GLY A 196 -21.43 6.61 -11.29
CA GLY A 196 -20.32 5.66 -11.25
C GLY A 196 -20.09 5.12 -9.85
N PHE A 197 -19.30 4.07 -9.76
CA PHE A 197 -19.10 3.29 -8.53
C PHE A 197 -17.63 3.00 -8.29
N VAL A 198 -17.19 3.23 -7.05
CA VAL A 198 -15.86 2.86 -6.57
C VAL A 198 -16.05 1.88 -5.42
N ALA A 199 -15.36 0.76 -5.45
CA ALA A 199 -15.37 -0.21 -4.35
C ALA A 199 -13.96 -0.55 -3.89
N VAL A 200 -13.84 -1.09 -2.68
CA VAL A 200 -12.58 -1.65 -2.17
C VAL A 200 -12.75 -3.15 -1.97
N ALA A 201 -11.79 -3.93 -2.46
CA ALA A 201 -11.75 -5.38 -2.32
C ALA A 201 -10.31 -5.87 -2.08
N ALA A 202 -10.19 -7.02 -1.41
CA ALA A 202 -8.90 -7.59 -1.03
C ALA A 202 -8.47 -8.72 -1.96
N GLY A 203 -9.42 -9.42 -2.58
CA GLY A 203 -9.19 -10.53 -3.49
C GLY A 203 -9.47 -10.19 -4.96
N SER A 204 -8.79 -10.89 -5.88
CA SER A 204 -9.01 -10.70 -7.33
C SER A 204 -10.37 -11.23 -7.79
N GLY A 205 -10.90 -12.26 -7.14
CA GLY A 205 -12.23 -12.79 -7.44
C GLY A 205 -13.34 -11.83 -6.97
N GLU A 206 -13.18 -11.24 -5.80
CA GLU A 206 -14.03 -10.14 -5.31
C GLU A 206 -14.06 -8.96 -6.29
N GLU A 207 -12.89 -8.54 -6.79
CA GLU A 207 -12.78 -7.48 -7.80
C GLU A 207 -13.54 -7.85 -9.09
N GLU A 208 -13.39 -9.08 -9.60
CA GLU A 208 -14.07 -9.53 -10.81
C GLU A 208 -15.60 -9.53 -10.64
N ILE A 209 -16.10 -9.93 -9.48
CA ILE A 209 -17.53 -9.90 -9.16
C ILE A 209 -18.04 -8.46 -9.11
N LEU A 210 -17.36 -7.56 -8.39
CA LEU A 210 -17.75 -6.14 -8.30
C LEU A 210 -17.78 -5.48 -9.68
N ARG A 211 -16.78 -5.74 -10.52
CA ARG A 211 -16.76 -5.24 -11.90
C ARG A 211 -17.92 -5.78 -12.72
N SER A 212 -18.27 -7.05 -12.54
CA SER A 212 -19.42 -7.68 -13.19
C SER A 212 -20.76 -7.10 -12.72
N LEU A 213 -20.84 -6.64 -11.47
CA LEU A 213 -21.99 -5.91 -10.91
C LEU A 213 -22.06 -4.45 -11.36
N GLY A 214 -21.07 -3.96 -12.10
CA GLY A 214 -21.04 -2.60 -12.66
C GLY A 214 -20.20 -1.59 -11.88
N VAL A 215 -19.32 -2.05 -10.98
CA VAL A 215 -18.33 -1.18 -10.34
C VAL A 215 -17.27 -0.73 -11.35
N ASP A 216 -17.04 0.58 -11.45
CA ASP A 216 -16.12 1.17 -12.42
C ASP A 216 -14.66 0.99 -12.00
N VAL A 217 -14.37 1.29 -10.73
CA VAL A 217 -13.02 1.23 -10.18
C VAL A 217 -13.04 0.44 -8.89
N VAL A 218 -12.20 -0.59 -8.81
CA VAL A 218 -11.96 -1.34 -7.59
C VAL A 218 -10.55 -0.98 -7.11
N VAL A 219 -10.46 -0.48 -5.88
CA VAL A 219 -9.21 -0.20 -5.21
C VAL A 219 -8.82 -1.42 -4.39
N SER A 220 -7.56 -1.85 -4.50
CA SER A 220 -7.05 -2.90 -3.64
C SER A 220 -7.05 -2.43 -2.18
N GLY A 221 -7.72 -3.16 -1.31
CA GLY A 221 -7.70 -2.88 0.12
C GLY A 221 -8.41 -3.94 0.96
N GLY A 222 -8.03 -4.05 2.23
CA GLY A 222 -8.55 -5.06 3.15
C GLY A 222 -8.13 -4.81 4.59
N GLN A 223 -8.37 -5.77 5.47
CA GLN A 223 -8.20 -5.64 6.93
C GLN A 223 -6.80 -5.15 7.36
N THR A 224 -5.76 -5.52 6.63
CA THR A 224 -4.36 -5.17 6.91
C THR A 224 -3.77 -4.15 5.94
N MET A 225 -4.49 -3.80 4.88
CA MET A 225 -4.04 -2.94 3.78
C MET A 225 -5.15 -1.93 3.48
N ASN A 226 -5.27 -0.88 4.30
CA ASN A 226 -6.27 0.17 4.08
C ASN A 226 -5.76 1.18 3.06
N PRO A 227 -6.51 1.46 1.97
CA PRO A 227 -6.15 2.49 1.01
C PRO A 227 -6.18 3.86 1.68
N SER A 228 -5.33 4.77 1.20
CA SER A 228 -5.30 6.15 1.66
C SER A 228 -6.46 6.94 1.07
N THR A 229 -6.73 8.12 1.66
CA THR A 229 -7.68 9.08 1.08
C THR A 229 -7.31 9.48 -0.34
N ALA A 230 -6.01 9.55 -0.66
CA ALA A 230 -5.54 9.90 -2.00
C ALA A 230 -5.87 8.79 -3.00
N ASP A 231 -5.65 7.52 -2.64
CA ASP A 231 -5.95 6.37 -3.51
C ASP A 231 -7.46 6.29 -3.84
N ILE A 232 -8.31 6.55 -2.85
CA ILE A 232 -9.77 6.57 -3.05
C ILE A 232 -10.18 7.77 -3.91
N LEU A 233 -9.56 8.95 -3.70
CA LEU A 233 -9.82 10.14 -4.51
C LEU A 233 -9.44 9.93 -5.98
N GLU A 234 -8.28 9.33 -6.24
CA GLU A 234 -7.83 8.98 -7.59
C GLU A 234 -8.81 8.00 -8.24
N ALA A 235 -9.31 7.01 -7.49
CA ALA A 235 -10.32 6.08 -7.98
C ALA A 235 -11.66 6.75 -8.32
N ILE A 236 -12.10 7.72 -7.51
CA ILE A 236 -13.30 8.53 -7.78
C ILE A 236 -13.13 9.32 -9.09
N GLU A 237 -11.97 9.94 -9.30
CA GLU A 237 -11.68 10.69 -10.52
C GLU A 237 -11.60 9.76 -11.75
N ALA A 238 -10.99 8.59 -11.59
CA ALA A 238 -10.87 7.57 -12.63
C ALA A 238 -12.21 6.93 -13.03
N ALA A 239 -13.24 6.99 -12.17
CA ALA A 239 -14.59 6.51 -12.48
C ALA A 239 -15.29 7.37 -13.56
N ASN A 240 -14.81 8.59 -13.81
CA ASN A 240 -15.30 9.49 -14.87
C ASN A 240 -16.85 9.65 -14.88
N ALA A 241 -17.44 9.93 -13.72
CA ALA A 241 -18.88 10.11 -13.56
C ALA A 241 -19.24 11.44 -12.86
N ASP A 242 -20.42 12.00 -13.13
CA ASP A 242 -20.90 13.22 -12.48
C ASP A 242 -21.26 12.98 -11.00
N ASN A 243 -21.84 11.82 -10.71
CA ASN A 243 -22.11 11.33 -9.36
C ASN A 243 -21.35 10.01 -9.14
N VAL A 244 -20.74 9.83 -7.97
CA VAL A 244 -19.98 8.63 -7.62
C VAL A 244 -20.44 8.10 -6.27
N ILE A 245 -20.67 6.78 -6.19
CA ILE A 245 -20.92 6.07 -4.94
C ILE A 245 -19.68 5.26 -4.57
N VAL A 246 -19.22 5.43 -3.33
CA VAL A 246 -18.06 4.70 -2.79
C VAL A 246 -18.53 3.63 -1.81
N LEU A 247 -18.04 2.40 -2.00
CA LEU A 247 -18.27 1.21 -1.18
C LEU A 247 -16.97 0.83 -0.45
N PRO A 248 -16.77 1.25 0.81
CA PRO A 248 -15.52 1.06 1.53
C PRO A 248 -15.13 -0.40 1.77
N GLY A 249 -16.09 -1.32 1.84
CA GLY A 249 -15.87 -2.76 2.03
C GLY A 249 -15.23 -3.16 3.37
N ASN A 250 -14.91 -2.17 4.23
CA ASN A 250 -14.28 -2.34 5.53
C ASN A 250 -14.58 -1.13 6.43
N GLY A 251 -14.93 -1.38 7.69
CA GLY A 251 -15.26 -0.33 8.67
C GLY A 251 -14.12 0.67 8.92
N ASN A 252 -12.86 0.25 8.77
CA ASN A 252 -11.67 1.11 8.93
C ASN A 252 -11.44 2.05 7.74
N ILE A 253 -11.99 1.73 6.57
CA ILE A 253 -11.80 2.50 5.32
C ILE A 253 -12.84 3.62 5.21
N ARG A 254 -13.96 3.51 5.92
CA ARG A 254 -15.06 4.49 5.88
C ARG A 254 -14.59 5.94 6.06
N MET A 255 -13.73 6.22 7.05
CA MET A 255 -13.25 7.58 7.30
C MET A 255 -12.40 8.12 6.13
N ALA A 256 -11.59 7.27 5.51
CA ALA A 256 -10.80 7.64 4.35
C ALA A 256 -11.70 7.93 3.13
N ALA A 257 -12.75 7.12 2.93
CA ALA A 257 -13.75 7.32 1.89
C ALA A 257 -14.54 8.62 2.08
N GLU A 258 -15.00 8.92 3.31
CA GLU A 258 -15.69 10.17 3.63
C GLU A 258 -14.79 11.40 3.41
N ALA A 259 -13.50 11.29 3.75
CA ALA A 259 -12.52 12.34 3.49
C ALA A 259 -12.29 12.54 1.98
N ALA A 260 -12.21 11.45 1.20
CA ALA A 260 -12.04 11.51 -0.25
C ALA A 260 -13.27 12.12 -0.93
N ALA A 261 -14.47 11.73 -0.47
CA ALA A 261 -15.73 12.31 -0.90
C ALA A 261 -15.81 13.83 -0.65
N THR A 262 -15.26 14.29 0.48
CA THR A 262 -15.19 15.72 0.83
C THR A 262 -14.15 16.48 0.00
N ALA A 263 -13.03 15.83 -0.34
CA ALA A 263 -11.94 16.42 -1.10
C ALA A 263 -12.19 16.45 -2.62
N CYS A 264 -13.12 15.63 -3.12
CA CYS A 264 -13.44 15.55 -4.54
C CYS A 264 -14.15 16.82 -5.03
N GLU A 265 -13.54 17.51 -5.99
CA GLU A 265 -14.14 18.69 -6.65
C GLU A 265 -14.77 18.34 -8.01
N SER A 266 -14.38 17.21 -8.60
CA SER A 266 -14.73 16.82 -9.97
C SER A 266 -16.10 16.13 -10.06
N SER A 267 -16.60 15.54 -8.97
CA SER A 267 -17.84 14.77 -8.94
C SER A 267 -18.58 14.97 -7.62
N LYS A 268 -19.89 14.71 -7.60
CA LYS A 268 -20.64 14.59 -6.34
C LYS A 268 -20.47 13.18 -5.81
N VAL A 269 -20.05 13.04 -4.56
CA VAL A 269 -19.71 11.73 -3.99
C VAL A 269 -20.59 11.41 -2.80
N ALA A 270 -21.15 10.20 -2.78
CA ALA A 270 -21.79 9.62 -1.61
C ALA A 270 -21.02 8.37 -1.16
N VAL A 271 -21.01 8.11 0.15
CA VAL A 271 -20.40 6.93 0.74
C VAL A 271 -21.49 6.06 1.33
N VAL A 272 -21.65 4.84 0.83
CA VAL A 272 -22.50 3.82 1.43
C VAL A 272 -21.62 3.04 2.42
N PRO A 273 -21.95 2.98 3.72
CA PRO A 273 -21.02 2.55 4.77
C PRO A 273 -20.90 1.02 4.85
N THR A 274 -20.51 0.36 3.75
CA THR A 274 -20.28 -1.08 3.71
C THR A 274 -19.09 -1.47 4.58
N LYS A 275 -19.27 -2.54 5.36
CA LYS A 275 -18.25 -3.10 6.27
C LYS A 275 -17.58 -4.35 5.70
N THR A 276 -18.21 -5.00 4.72
CA THR A 276 -17.71 -6.19 4.04
C THR A 276 -17.90 -6.04 2.53
N VAL A 277 -17.17 -6.84 1.75
CA VAL A 277 -17.34 -6.90 0.30
C VAL A 277 -18.71 -7.43 -0.11
N LEU A 278 -19.26 -8.38 0.67
CA LEU A 278 -20.58 -8.98 0.44
C LEU A 278 -21.70 -7.96 0.61
N GLN A 279 -21.60 -7.06 1.61
CA GLN A 279 -22.48 -5.89 1.68
C GLN A 279 -22.35 -5.01 0.43
N GLY A 280 -21.17 -4.93 -0.17
CA GLY A 280 -20.98 -4.28 -1.48
C GLY A 280 -21.79 -4.95 -2.58
N PHE A 281 -21.88 -6.28 -2.61
CA PHE A 281 -22.69 -6.99 -3.61
C PHE A 281 -24.18 -6.68 -3.44
N SER A 282 -24.72 -6.82 -2.22
CA SER A 282 -26.12 -6.53 -1.91
C SER A 282 -26.48 -5.07 -2.18
N ALA A 283 -25.56 -4.15 -1.89
CA ALA A 283 -25.72 -2.74 -2.21
C ALA A 283 -25.84 -2.51 -3.73
N MET A 284 -25.01 -3.16 -4.55
CA MET A 284 -25.06 -3.01 -6.01
C MET A 284 -26.38 -3.51 -6.62
N PHE A 285 -27.04 -4.51 -6.02
CA PHE A 285 -28.36 -4.96 -6.47
C PHE A 285 -29.49 -3.95 -6.20
N ALA A 286 -29.30 -3.02 -5.25
CA ALA A 286 -30.29 -2.00 -4.90
C ALA A 286 -30.22 -0.74 -5.79
N VAL A 287 -29.29 -0.69 -6.74
CA VAL A 287 -29.07 0.48 -7.60
C VAL A 287 -30.23 0.69 -8.57
N ASP A 288 -30.77 1.92 -8.59
CA ASP A 288 -31.67 2.43 -9.61
C ASP A 288 -30.93 3.50 -10.45
N PRO A 289 -30.57 3.20 -11.72
CA PRO A 289 -29.87 4.14 -12.60
C PRO A 289 -30.61 5.46 -12.86
N ASP A 290 -31.94 5.48 -12.68
CA ASP A 290 -32.77 6.66 -12.92
C ASP A 290 -32.98 7.50 -11.63
N ALA A 291 -32.58 6.98 -10.46
CA ALA A 291 -32.72 7.66 -9.17
C ALA A 291 -31.59 8.66 -8.90
N SER A 292 -31.81 9.56 -7.93
CA SER A 292 -30.77 10.52 -7.52
C SER A 292 -29.61 9.83 -6.80
N LEU A 293 -28.49 10.55 -6.63
CA LEU A 293 -27.35 10.05 -5.86
C LEU A 293 -27.77 9.75 -4.41
N GLU A 294 -28.56 10.65 -3.82
CA GLU A 294 -29.04 10.53 -2.45
C GLU A 294 -30.02 9.36 -2.29
N ASP A 295 -30.97 9.20 -3.21
CA ASP A 295 -31.94 8.09 -3.17
C ASP A 295 -31.23 6.73 -3.35
N ASN A 296 -30.27 6.63 -4.27
CA ASN A 296 -29.45 5.43 -4.42
C ASN A 296 -28.64 5.15 -3.16
N ALA A 297 -27.96 6.14 -2.60
CA ALA A 297 -27.16 5.95 -1.39
C ALA A 297 -28.04 5.51 -0.20
N GLU A 298 -29.26 6.03 -0.08
CA GLU A 298 -30.24 5.62 0.93
C GLU A 298 -30.70 4.18 0.72
N ALA A 299 -31.15 3.82 -0.50
CA ALA A 299 -31.59 2.46 -0.84
C ALA A 299 -30.48 1.42 -0.64
N MET A 300 -29.26 1.73 -1.07
CA MET A 300 -28.08 0.88 -0.86
C MET A 300 -27.75 0.75 0.63
N THR A 301 -27.90 1.82 1.43
CA THR A 301 -27.68 1.77 2.88
C THR A 301 -28.76 0.96 3.59
N GLU A 302 -29.99 0.94 3.10
CA GLU A 302 -31.05 0.07 3.61
C GLU A 302 -30.78 -1.40 3.26
N ALA A 303 -30.38 -1.69 2.02
CA ALA A 303 -30.09 -3.04 1.55
C ALA A 303 -29.01 -3.74 2.40
N ILE A 304 -27.92 -3.04 2.74
CA ILE A 304 -26.83 -3.64 3.53
C ILE A 304 -27.20 -3.97 4.97
N GLN A 305 -28.35 -3.49 5.49
CA GLN A 305 -28.79 -3.82 6.85
C GLN A 305 -29.33 -5.25 6.97
N GLY A 306 -29.80 -5.84 5.87
CA GLY A 306 -30.24 -7.24 5.83
C GLY A 306 -29.09 -8.25 5.76
N VAL A 307 -27.87 -7.79 5.51
CA VAL A 307 -26.71 -8.65 5.25
C VAL A 307 -26.00 -9.00 6.54
N ARG A 308 -26.10 -10.27 6.95
CA ARG A 308 -25.38 -10.81 8.10
C ARG A 308 -24.12 -11.53 7.63
N GLY A 309 -22.94 -10.97 7.94
CA GLY A 309 -21.66 -11.47 7.48
C GLY A 309 -21.00 -12.45 8.45
N GLY A 310 -20.39 -13.50 7.90
CA GLY A 310 -19.54 -14.45 8.61
C GLY A 310 -18.15 -14.53 7.97
N GLU A 311 -17.12 -14.59 8.80
CA GLU A 311 -15.73 -14.75 8.36
C GLU A 311 -15.08 -15.92 9.09
N VAL A 312 -14.30 -16.74 8.38
CA VAL A 312 -13.50 -17.81 8.98
C VAL A 312 -12.02 -17.53 8.76
N THR A 313 -11.22 -17.60 9.82
CA THR A 313 -9.77 -17.34 9.77
C THR A 313 -9.01 -18.17 10.79
N THR A 314 -7.68 -18.07 10.81
CA THR A 314 -6.78 -18.78 11.71
C THR A 314 -6.16 -17.84 12.72
N ALA A 315 -6.16 -18.22 13.99
CA ALA A 315 -5.52 -17.48 15.07
C ALA A 315 -3.98 -17.52 14.90
N VAL A 316 -3.35 -16.35 15.02
CA VAL A 316 -1.88 -16.18 14.93
C VAL A 316 -1.20 -16.03 16.29
N ARG A 317 -1.98 -16.13 17.38
CA ARG A 317 -1.52 -16.04 18.77
C ARG A 317 -2.61 -16.49 19.73
N ASP A 318 -2.18 -16.88 20.92
CA ASP A 318 -3.08 -17.17 22.03
C ASP A 318 -3.90 -15.93 22.43
N SER A 319 -5.20 -16.13 22.65
CA SER A 319 -6.15 -15.11 23.09
C SER A 319 -7.40 -15.75 23.73
N GLN A 320 -8.48 -15.00 23.87
CA GLN A 320 -9.73 -15.48 24.45
C GLN A 320 -10.91 -14.77 23.79
N ALA A 321 -11.97 -15.52 23.46
CA ALA A 321 -13.23 -14.97 22.99
C ALA A 321 -13.94 -14.19 24.11
N ALA A 322 -14.94 -13.38 23.76
CA ALA A 322 -15.64 -12.51 24.70
C ALA A 322 -16.35 -13.28 25.84
N ASP A 323 -16.76 -14.52 25.56
CA ASP A 323 -17.41 -15.43 26.52
C ASP A 323 -16.43 -16.18 27.45
N GLY A 324 -15.12 -16.03 27.22
CA GLY A 324 -14.08 -16.73 27.97
C GLY A 324 -13.56 -18.00 27.31
N THR A 325 -13.99 -18.34 26.09
CA THR A 325 -13.44 -19.49 25.35
C THR A 325 -11.97 -19.24 24.99
N PRO A 326 -11.02 -20.10 25.38
CA PRO A 326 -9.61 -19.93 25.06
C PRO A 326 -9.36 -20.17 23.57
N ILE A 327 -8.54 -19.32 22.97
CA ILE A 327 -8.10 -19.41 21.58
C ILE A 327 -6.59 -19.59 21.61
N HIS A 328 -6.08 -20.62 20.95
CA HIS A 328 -4.64 -20.88 20.84
C HIS A 328 -4.14 -20.51 19.45
N ASP A 329 -2.84 -20.25 19.34
CA ASP A 329 -2.16 -20.14 18.05
C ASP A 329 -2.46 -21.36 17.16
N GLY A 330 -2.96 -21.11 15.95
CA GLY A 330 -3.38 -22.12 14.97
C GLY A 330 -4.84 -22.57 15.06
N ASP A 331 -5.60 -22.15 16.08
CA ASP A 331 -7.04 -22.46 16.13
C ASP A 331 -7.78 -21.76 14.98
N VAL A 332 -8.81 -22.41 14.45
CA VAL A 332 -9.72 -21.85 13.43
C VAL A 332 -10.85 -21.14 14.16
N MET A 333 -11.15 -19.91 13.73
CA MET A 333 -12.15 -19.05 14.37
C MET A 333 -13.22 -18.64 13.35
N GLY A 334 -14.48 -18.71 13.77
CA GLY A 334 -15.63 -18.16 13.08
C GLY A 334 -16.05 -16.84 13.73
N ILE A 335 -16.15 -15.80 12.92
CA ILE A 335 -16.41 -14.42 13.34
C ILE A 335 -17.73 -13.95 12.72
N GLN A 336 -18.62 -13.40 13.54
CA GLN A 336 -19.86 -12.74 13.12
C GLN A 336 -19.86 -11.32 13.72
N ASP A 337 -19.99 -10.29 12.88
CA ASP A 337 -20.03 -8.88 13.31
C ASP A 337 -18.93 -8.50 14.34
N ASP A 338 -17.67 -8.82 14.03
CA ASP A 338 -16.48 -8.61 14.89
C ASP A 338 -16.43 -9.46 16.18
N SER A 339 -17.42 -10.33 16.43
CA SER A 339 -17.45 -11.27 17.56
C SER A 339 -16.95 -12.64 17.14
N ILE A 340 -16.04 -13.22 17.93
CA ILE A 340 -15.58 -14.60 17.73
C ILE A 340 -16.59 -15.53 18.38
N ASP A 341 -17.30 -16.26 17.54
CA ASP A 341 -18.52 -16.97 17.91
C ASP A 341 -18.35 -18.49 17.91
N VAL A 342 -17.37 -18.98 17.15
CA VAL A 342 -17.01 -20.39 17.02
C VAL A 342 -15.49 -20.51 17.05
N VAL A 343 -14.96 -21.48 17.81
CA VAL A 343 -13.52 -21.80 17.85
C VAL A 343 -13.36 -23.31 17.67
N GLY A 344 -12.53 -23.70 16.71
CA GLY A 344 -12.28 -25.08 16.35
C GLY A 344 -10.90 -25.29 15.74
N SER A 345 -10.75 -26.35 14.95
CA SER A 345 -9.47 -26.70 14.32
C SER A 345 -9.58 -27.02 12.82
N ASP A 346 -10.79 -26.94 12.27
CA ASP A 346 -11.10 -27.28 10.89
C ASP A 346 -12.02 -26.21 10.29
N VAL A 347 -11.66 -25.73 9.09
CA VAL A 347 -12.37 -24.65 8.40
C VAL A 347 -13.80 -25.06 8.07
N ALA A 348 -14.02 -26.27 7.58
CA ALA A 348 -15.35 -26.71 7.18
C ALA A 348 -16.28 -26.87 8.39
N GLN A 349 -15.78 -27.49 9.46
CA GLN A 349 -16.53 -27.62 10.72
C GLN A 349 -16.91 -26.25 11.28
N VAL A 350 -15.95 -25.33 11.39
CA VAL A 350 -16.19 -24.00 11.96
C VAL A 350 -17.17 -23.20 11.09
N THR A 351 -17.08 -23.31 9.77
CA THR A 351 -18.01 -22.66 8.84
C THR A 351 -19.44 -23.18 9.04
N LEU A 352 -19.63 -24.50 9.10
CA LEU A 352 -20.95 -25.11 9.31
C LEU A 352 -21.56 -24.73 10.66
N GLU A 353 -20.75 -24.74 11.73
CA GLU A 353 -21.19 -24.35 13.07
C GLU A 353 -21.59 -22.86 13.13
N LEU A 354 -20.83 -21.99 12.46
CA LEU A 354 -21.14 -20.56 12.39
C LEU A 354 -22.43 -20.30 11.61
N ILE A 355 -22.60 -20.93 10.44
CA ILE A 355 -23.84 -20.83 9.64
C ILE A 355 -25.04 -21.33 10.45
N ALA A 356 -24.93 -22.48 11.12
CA ALA A 356 -26.01 -23.02 11.93
C ALA A 356 -26.41 -22.07 13.07
N LYS A 357 -25.42 -21.47 13.74
CA LYS A 357 -25.67 -20.48 14.79
C LYS A 357 -26.38 -19.23 14.25
N MET A 358 -25.92 -18.71 13.11
CA MET A 358 -26.55 -17.55 12.46
C MET A 358 -27.99 -17.84 12.03
N GLN A 359 -28.27 -19.03 11.49
CA GLN A 359 -29.62 -19.48 11.14
C GLN A 359 -30.53 -19.68 12.36
N ASP A 360 -29.99 -20.18 13.48
CA ASP A 360 -30.73 -20.33 14.74
C ASP A 360 -31.11 -18.96 15.37
N GLU A 361 -30.28 -17.93 15.17
CA GLU A 361 -30.54 -16.57 15.64
C GLU A 361 -31.64 -15.88 14.83
N GLU A 362 -31.56 -16.00 13.51
CA GLU A 362 -32.54 -15.49 12.55
C GLU A 362 -32.45 -16.31 11.25
N GLU A 363 -33.57 -16.87 10.81
CA GLU A 363 -33.62 -17.63 9.55
C GLU A 363 -33.28 -16.72 8.37
N GLY A 364 -32.47 -17.21 7.44
CA GLY A 364 -32.17 -16.55 6.17
C GLY A 364 -32.42 -17.48 4.99
N ASP A 365 -32.78 -16.91 3.85
CA ASP A 365 -33.21 -17.66 2.66
C ASP A 365 -32.04 -17.91 1.70
N SER A 366 -31.00 -17.07 1.73
CA SER A 366 -29.85 -17.15 0.83
C SER A 366 -28.51 -17.05 1.54
N LEU A 367 -27.50 -17.75 1.00
CA LEU A 367 -26.12 -17.72 1.47
C LEU A 367 -25.17 -17.52 0.30
N THR A 368 -24.52 -16.36 0.23
CA THR A 368 -23.42 -16.13 -0.70
C THR A 368 -22.11 -16.46 0.00
N ILE A 369 -21.27 -17.32 -0.59
CA ILE A 369 -20.01 -17.78 0.03
C ILE A 369 -18.83 -17.62 -0.92
N LEU A 370 -17.74 -17.05 -0.40
CA LEU A 370 -16.52 -16.75 -1.14
C LEU A 370 -15.33 -17.53 -0.58
N ALA A 371 -14.70 -18.35 -1.42
CA ALA A 371 -13.44 -19.01 -1.10
C ALA A 371 -12.25 -18.07 -1.24
N GLY A 372 -11.35 -18.09 -0.25
CA GLY A 372 -10.08 -17.37 -0.28
C GLY A 372 -9.01 -18.08 -1.11
N GLN A 373 -7.92 -17.37 -1.40
CA GLN A 373 -6.86 -17.86 -2.30
C GLN A 373 -6.18 -19.17 -1.86
N ASP A 374 -6.16 -19.43 -0.56
CA ASP A 374 -5.48 -20.59 0.04
C ASP A 374 -6.39 -21.83 0.14
N MET A 375 -7.68 -21.70 -0.20
CA MET A 375 -8.62 -22.81 -0.27
C MET A 375 -8.63 -23.38 -1.68
N ASP A 376 -8.39 -24.68 -1.82
CA ASP A 376 -8.47 -25.34 -3.12
C ASP A 376 -9.91 -25.67 -3.52
N ASP A 377 -10.13 -25.90 -4.81
CA ASP A 377 -11.47 -26.13 -5.37
C ASP A 377 -12.12 -27.42 -4.84
N GLU A 378 -11.34 -28.47 -4.60
CA GLU A 378 -11.87 -29.74 -4.06
C GLU A 378 -12.40 -29.55 -2.63
N ALA A 379 -11.66 -28.83 -1.79
CA ALA A 379 -12.08 -28.47 -0.44
C ALA A 379 -13.30 -27.55 -0.46
N PHE A 380 -13.35 -26.59 -1.38
CA PHE A 380 -14.46 -25.65 -1.47
C PHE A 380 -15.74 -26.34 -1.95
N GLU A 381 -15.68 -27.16 -2.99
CA GLU A 381 -16.81 -27.98 -3.44
C GLU A 381 -17.33 -28.91 -2.34
N ALA A 382 -16.42 -29.52 -1.57
CA ALA A 382 -16.80 -30.38 -0.44
C ALA A 382 -17.49 -29.59 0.69
N LEU A 383 -17.02 -28.37 0.97
CA LEU A 383 -17.66 -27.49 1.95
C LEU A 383 -19.06 -27.07 1.51
N VAL A 384 -19.23 -26.63 0.25
CA VAL A 384 -20.52 -26.25 -0.31
C VAL A 384 -21.51 -27.40 -0.22
N ALA A 385 -21.12 -28.61 -0.63
CA ALA A 385 -21.97 -29.80 -0.52
C ALA A 385 -22.37 -30.12 0.94
N ALA A 386 -21.48 -29.90 1.90
CA ALA A 386 -21.77 -30.10 3.31
C ALA A 386 -22.75 -29.03 3.86
N ILE A 387 -22.64 -27.78 3.39
CA ILE A 387 -23.59 -26.70 3.74
C ILE A 387 -24.98 -27.04 3.20
N GLU A 388 -25.09 -27.43 1.92
CA GLU A 388 -26.36 -27.83 1.30
C GLU A 388 -27.01 -29.05 1.99
N GLU A 389 -26.22 -30.01 2.47
CA GLU A 389 -26.74 -31.14 3.24
C GLU A 389 -27.24 -30.73 4.64
N ALA A 390 -26.54 -29.80 5.30
CA ALA A 390 -26.88 -29.34 6.64
C ALA A 390 -28.03 -28.33 6.66
N GLN A 391 -28.16 -27.49 5.62
CA GLN A 391 -29.12 -26.41 5.49
C GLN A 391 -29.90 -26.55 4.16
N PRO A 392 -30.79 -27.55 4.04
CA PRO A 392 -31.44 -27.88 2.76
C PRO A 392 -32.43 -26.82 2.26
N ASP A 393 -32.83 -25.89 3.12
CA ASP A 393 -33.75 -24.80 2.79
C ASP A 393 -32.99 -23.50 2.40
N LEU A 394 -31.66 -23.47 2.53
CA LEU A 394 -30.81 -22.32 2.24
C LEU A 394 -30.32 -22.35 0.79
N GLU A 395 -30.55 -21.29 0.01
CA GLU A 395 -30.01 -21.16 -1.34
C GLU A 395 -28.54 -20.76 -1.28
N VAL A 396 -27.64 -21.69 -1.63
CA VAL A 396 -26.19 -21.46 -1.59
C VAL A 396 -25.69 -20.95 -2.95
N ASP A 397 -25.06 -19.78 -2.96
CA ASP A 397 -24.41 -19.15 -4.13
C ASP A 397 -22.88 -19.07 -3.93
N PRO A 398 -22.12 -20.07 -4.41
CA PRO A 398 -20.67 -20.17 -4.18
C PRO A 398 -19.84 -19.48 -5.26
N HIS A 399 -18.87 -18.66 -4.86
CA HIS A 399 -17.88 -18.04 -5.74
C HIS A 399 -16.46 -18.12 -5.18
N ARG A 400 -15.48 -17.81 -6.03
CA ARG A 400 -14.10 -17.58 -5.61
C ARG A 400 -13.92 -16.09 -5.33
N GLY A 401 -13.58 -15.72 -4.11
CA GLY A 401 -13.23 -14.34 -3.76
C GLY A 401 -11.73 -14.05 -3.89
N GLU A 402 -10.89 -15.08 -3.73
CA GLU A 402 -9.42 -14.98 -3.77
C GLU A 402 -8.85 -14.01 -2.73
N GLN A 403 -9.60 -13.72 -1.67
CA GLN A 403 -9.12 -12.87 -0.59
C GLN A 403 -8.01 -13.57 0.22
N PRO A 404 -7.01 -12.82 0.70
CA PRO A 404 -5.97 -13.37 1.56
C PRO A 404 -6.49 -13.56 3.00
N LEU A 405 -5.82 -14.40 3.79
CA LEU A 405 -6.02 -14.61 5.24
C LEU A 405 -7.35 -15.26 5.68
N TYR A 406 -8.41 -15.16 4.88
CA TYR A 406 -9.73 -15.70 5.17
C TYR A 406 -10.04 -16.84 4.20
N PRO A 407 -9.92 -18.11 4.63
CA PRO A 407 -10.29 -19.25 3.80
C PRO A 407 -11.71 -19.15 3.26
N VAL A 408 -12.64 -18.61 4.06
CA VAL A 408 -14.04 -18.43 3.69
C VAL A 408 -14.56 -17.13 4.29
N ILE A 409 -15.29 -16.36 3.49
CA ILE A 409 -16.22 -15.32 3.96
C ILE A 409 -17.60 -15.59 3.33
N PHE A 410 -18.67 -15.28 4.05
CA PHE A 410 -20.03 -15.50 3.54
C PHE A 410 -21.02 -14.50 4.14
N SER A 411 -22.19 -14.39 3.51
CA SER A 411 -23.31 -13.61 4.01
C SER A 411 -24.57 -14.45 3.99
N ILE A 412 -25.44 -14.19 4.97
CA ILE A 412 -26.80 -14.74 5.03
C ILE A 412 -27.77 -13.58 4.99
N GLU A 413 -28.76 -13.67 4.10
CA GLU A 413 -29.84 -12.69 3.90
C GLU A 413 -31.21 -13.36 4.01
#